data_AF-A0A1B6JCM2-F1
#
_entry.id   AF-A0A1B6JCM2-F1
#
_cell.length_a   1.000
_cell.length_b   1.000
_cell.length_c   1.000
_cell.angle_alpha   90.00
_cell.angle_beta   90.00
_cell.angle_gamma   90.00
#
_symmetry.space_group_name_H-M   'P 1'
#
loop_
_entity.id
_entity.type
_entity.pdbx_description
1 polymer ?
#
loop_
_entity_poly.entity_id
_entity_poly.type
_entity_poly.pdbx_seq_one_letter_code
_entity_poly.pdbx_strand_id
1 'polypeptide(L)'
;NMLVLILYAFSAVFSLTHGLEWNSVKVKYTALFDGLYSIPLTVNDIKGEYVYLETHKEFPKASLYCYPNDPRVCPIYDGYGRICGLRVAYVKKDLAVRAKGNLPYSYNKPIFKEGTAYGMDFYYIDVLFIKPEELLANGGPASRTEQVGYGVYIMMDGQTWTEMPRKEKGATAVGFTKQACFLGMGLHYFYNMTKGLDCNYHQPPFLLYEKGELAGLGLIPFGSFSKTKREWFEDPPKFVINTIVPNSPKCLADWVGKYGTISLHIFFKKN
;
A
#
# COMPACT_ATOMS: atom_id res chain seq x y z
N ASN A 1 40.56 -35.52 38.10
CA ASN A 1 39.52 -34.49 38.25
C ASN A 1 39.42 -33.70 36.96
N MET A 2 38.84 -34.22 35.88
CA MET A 2 37.42 -34.56 35.65
C MET A 2 36.51 -33.33 35.70
N LEU A 3 36.14 -32.81 34.52
CA LEU A 3 34.95 -32.03 34.17
C LEU A 3 34.94 -32.02 32.62
N VAL A 4 34.18 -32.81 31.83
CA VAL A 4 32.75 -33.11 31.71
C VAL A 4 31.92 -31.99 31.04
N LEU A 5 31.38 -32.36 29.85
CA LEU A 5 30.16 -31.90 29.15
C LEU A 5 30.22 -30.51 28.42
N ILE A 6 29.62 -30.28 27.24
CA ILE A 6 28.30 -30.69 26.72
C ILE A 6 28.33 -30.79 25.17
N LEU A 7 27.75 -31.87 24.62
CA LEU A 7 27.30 -31.99 23.23
C LEU A 7 26.03 -31.15 23.00
N TYR A 8 26.03 -30.23 22.03
CA TYR A 8 24.81 -29.58 21.56
C TYR A 8 24.09 -30.48 20.55
N ALA A 9 23.01 -31.12 21.01
CA ALA A 9 22.03 -31.75 20.13
C ALA A 9 21.17 -30.67 19.46
N PHE A 10 21.19 -30.59 18.14
CA PHE A 10 20.27 -29.78 17.36
C PHE A 10 18.87 -30.40 17.42
N SER A 11 17.98 -29.84 18.24
CA SER A 11 16.54 -30.09 18.14
C SER A 11 15.97 -29.22 17.03
N ALA A 12 15.72 -29.81 15.86
CA ALA A 12 14.94 -29.17 14.81
C ALA A 12 13.48 -29.06 15.27
N VAL A 13 13.09 -27.90 15.78
CA VAL A 13 11.69 -27.57 16.02
C VAL A 13 11.06 -27.25 14.67
N PHE A 14 10.19 -28.14 14.18
CA PHE A 14 9.26 -27.83 13.10
C PHE A 14 8.34 -26.70 13.59
N SER A 15 8.63 -25.47 13.19
CA SER A 15 7.73 -24.35 13.39
C SER A 15 6.57 -24.50 12.41
N LEU A 16 5.38 -24.84 12.91
CA LEU A 16 4.13 -24.69 12.17
C LEU A 16 4.05 -23.22 11.74
N THR A 17 4.24 -22.95 10.45
CA THR A 17 4.15 -21.61 9.87
C THR A 17 2.70 -21.14 9.96
N HIS A 18 2.32 -20.57 11.10
CA HIS A 18 1.14 -19.74 11.19
C HIS A 18 1.38 -18.56 10.24
N GLY A 19 0.45 -18.34 9.31
CA GLY A 19 0.52 -17.22 8.37
C GLY A 19 0.58 -15.89 9.13
N LEU A 20 1.06 -14.84 8.47
CA LEU A 20 1.13 -13.52 9.09
C LEU A 20 -0.29 -12.98 9.32
N GLU A 21 -0.63 -12.72 10.59
CA GLU A 21 -1.92 -12.16 10.99
C GLU A 21 -1.97 -10.65 10.74
N TRP A 22 -3.06 -10.17 10.14
CA TRP A 22 -3.27 -8.75 9.87
C TRP A 22 -4.09 -8.08 10.99
N ASN A 23 -3.37 -7.58 11.99
CA ASN A 23 -3.96 -7.00 13.20
C ASN A 23 -3.66 -5.49 13.36
N SER A 24 -2.99 -4.86 12.41
CA SER A 24 -2.83 -3.40 12.41
C SER A 24 -2.61 -2.87 11.00
N VAL A 25 -3.03 -1.64 10.72
CA VAL A 25 -2.66 -0.94 9.50
C VAL A 25 -1.70 0.19 9.86
N LYS A 26 -0.47 0.10 9.35
CA LYS A 26 0.52 1.18 9.42
C LYS A 26 0.78 1.69 8.01
N VAL A 27 0.86 3.00 7.84
CA VAL A 27 1.20 3.61 6.56
C VAL A 27 2.44 4.48 6.67
N LYS A 28 3.04 4.75 5.50
CA LYS A 28 4.36 5.37 5.37
C LYS A 28 5.46 4.43 5.86
N TYR A 29 6.67 4.64 5.36
CA TYR A 29 7.90 4.07 5.86
C TYR A 29 8.92 5.18 6.05
N THR A 30 9.58 5.20 7.20
CA THR A 30 10.88 5.86 7.33
C THR A 30 11.77 4.98 8.20
N ALA A 31 13.09 5.07 7.99
CA ALA A 31 14.06 4.38 8.85
C ALA A 31 14.15 5.00 10.27
N LEU A 32 13.40 6.07 10.56
CA LEU A 32 13.34 6.77 11.84
C LEU A 32 12.06 6.41 12.61
N PHE A 33 12.09 6.55 13.94
CA PHE A 33 11.05 6.10 14.88
C PHE A 33 9.66 6.75 14.69
N ASP A 34 9.58 7.88 13.99
CA ASP A 34 8.36 8.64 13.69
C ASP A 34 7.77 8.33 12.29
N GLY A 35 8.32 7.32 11.61
CA GLY A 35 8.04 7.06 10.20
C GLY A 35 6.80 6.25 9.84
N LEU A 36 6.04 5.77 10.83
CA LEU A 36 4.89 4.88 10.62
C LEU A 36 3.65 5.48 11.28
N TYR A 37 2.65 5.83 10.47
CA TYR A 37 1.37 6.31 10.98
C TYR A 37 0.39 5.17 11.17
N SER A 38 -0.26 5.12 12.32
CA SER A 38 -1.31 4.15 12.60
C SER A 38 -2.61 4.60 11.95
N ILE A 39 -3.28 3.67 11.28
CA ILE A 39 -4.64 3.88 10.81
C ILE A 39 -5.60 3.25 11.84
N PRO A 40 -6.62 3.99 12.32
CA PRO A 40 -7.61 3.44 13.24
C PRO A 40 -8.38 2.29 12.60
N LEU A 41 -8.51 1.17 13.32
CA LEU A 41 -9.16 -0.04 12.79
C LEU A 41 -10.69 0.01 12.89
N THR A 42 -11.23 0.91 13.71
CA THR A 42 -12.67 1.15 13.82
C THR A 42 -13.00 2.64 13.81
N VAL A 43 -14.24 3.00 13.48
CA VAL A 43 -14.70 4.40 13.54
C VAL A 43 -14.61 4.95 14.98
N ASN A 44 -14.81 4.09 15.97
CA ASN A 44 -14.68 4.45 17.39
C ASN A 44 -13.25 4.83 17.78
N ASP A 45 -12.25 4.30 17.07
CA ASP A 45 -10.83 4.56 17.32
C ASP A 45 -10.31 5.85 16.66
N ILE A 46 -11.11 6.48 15.78
CA ILE A 46 -10.71 7.70 15.07
C ILE A 46 -10.44 8.88 16.01
N LYS A 47 -11.12 8.95 17.17
CA LYS A 47 -10.90 9.96 18.24
C LYS A 47 -10.83 11.42 17.76
N GLY A 48 -11.56 11.77 16.69
CA GLY A 48 -11.58 13.11 16.10
C GLY A 48 -10.38 13.46 15.21
N GLU A 49 -9.44 12.54 15.03
CA GLU A 49 -8.26 12.73 14.18
C GLU A 49 -8.60 12.71 12.68
N TYR A 50 -9.63 11.94 12.31
CA TYR A 50 -10.18 11.87 10.97
C TYR A 50 -11.62 12.35 10.99
N VAL A 51 -12.06 12.98 9.90
CA VAL A 51 -13.41 13.49 9.70
C VAL A 51 -14.11 12.71 8.60
N TYR A 52 -15.40 12.47 8.77
CA TYR A 52 -16.22 11.89 7.72
C TYR A 52 -16.12 12.77 6.46
N LEU A 53 -15.79 12.15 5.33
CA LEU A 53 -15.74 12.83 4.04
C LEU A 53 -17.04 12.56 3.27
N GLU A 54 -17.28 11.30 2.94
CA GLU A 54 -18.39 10.86 2.10
C GLU A 54 -18.66 9.37 2.26
N THR A 55 -19.84 8.94 1.81
CA THR A 55 -20.14 7.52 1.58
C THR A 55 -19.40 7.04 0.33
N HIS A 56 -18.89 5.80 0.36
CA HIS A 56 -18.17 5.24 -0.79
C HIS A 56 -19.10 5.07 -1.99
N LYS A 57 -18.71 5.66 -3.13
CA LYS A 57 -19.54 5.67 -4.36
C LYS A 57 -19.93 4.27 -4.86
N GLU A 58 -19.01 3.32 -4.78
CA GLU A 58 -19.23 1.93 -5.21
C GLU A 58 -19.83 1.04 -4.10
N PHE A 59 -19.65 1.42 -2.83
CA PHE A 59 -20.04 0.60 -1.68
C PHE A 59 -20.88 1.46 -0.73
N PRO A 60 -22.19 1.62 -0.97
CA PRO A 60 -23.01 2.62 -0.27
C PRO A 60 -23.14 2.44 1.25
N LYS A 61 -22.75 1.27 1.78
CA LYS A 61 -22.69 1.00 3.23
C LYS A 61 -21.31 1.31 3.84
N ALA A 62 -20.31 1.60 3.02
CA ALA A 62 -18.97 1.95 3.46
C ALA A 62 -18.81 3.48 3.50
N SER A 63 -18.02 3.96 4.46
CA SER A 63 -17.80 5.39 4.70
C SER A 63 -16.31 5.73 4.64
N LEU A 64 -15.98 6.85 4.01
CA LEU A 64 -14.63 7.38 3.96
C LEU A 64 -14.44 8.43 5.05
N TYR A 65 -13.34 8.31 5.78
CA TYR A 65 -12.87 9.32 6.71
C TYR A 65 -11.49 9.78 6.26
N CYS A 66 -11.21 11.08 6.31
CA CYS A 66 -9.91 11.63 5.91
C CYS A 66 -9.37 12.56 7.00
N TYR A 67 -8.09 12.88 6.93
CA TYR A 67 -7.54 13.92 7.80
C TYR A 67 -8.16 15.29 7.44
N PRO A 68 -8.38 16.19 8.42
CA PRO A 68 -9.03 17.48 8.16
C PRO A 68 -8.34 18.26 7.03
N ASN A 69 -9.10 18.58 5.98
CA ASN A 69 -8.64 19.29 4.79
C ASN A 69 -7.50 18.59 4.01
N ASP A 70 -7.35 17.27 4.12
CA ASP A 70 -6.33 16.50 3.40
C ASP A 70 -6.87 15.14 2.91
N PRO A 71 -7.15 14.97 1.60
CA PRO A 71 -7.75 13.77 1.05
C PRO A 71 -6.72 12.67 0.72
N ARG A 72 -5.42 12.89 0.97
CA ARG A 72 -4.33 12.01 0.49
C ARG A 72 -4.40 10.58 0.99
N VAL A 73 -4.84 10.38 2.24
CA VAL A 73 -5.05 9.06 2.82
C VAL A 73 -6.37 9.08 3.58
N CYS A 74 -7.33 8.28 3.12
CA CYS A 74 -8.64 8.18 3.74
C CYS A 74 -8.97 6.72 4.07
N PRO A 75 -9.03 6.36 5.35
CA PRO A 75 -9.57 5.08 5.77
C PRO A 75 -11.02 4.86 5.31
N ILE A 76 -11.28 3.65 4.81
CA ILE A 76 -12.61 3.21 4.39
C ILE A 76 -13.12 2.24 5.45
N TYR A 77 -14.25 2.55 6.06
CA TYR A 77 -14.90 1.69 7.06
C TYR A 77 -16.15 1.04 6.48
N ASP A 78 -16.37 -0.22 6.83
CA ASP A 78 -17.53 -0.99 6.42
C ASP A 78 -18.80 -0.56 7.17
N GLY A 79 -19.94 -1.18 6.87
CA GLY A 79 -21.24 -0.88 7.48
C GLY A 79 -21.32 -1.19 8.99
N TYR A 80 -20.33 -1.89 9.53
CA TYR A 80 -20.16 -2.17 10.96
C TYR A 80 -19.10 -1.27 11.61
N GLY A 81 -18.55 -0.32 10.85
CA GLY A 81 -17.55 0.61 11.33
C GLY A 81 -16.16 0.01 11.52
N ARG A 82 -15.81 -1.07 10.82
CA ARG A 82 -14.45 -1.66 10.84
C ARG A 82 -13.71 -1.32 9.56
N ILE A 83 -12.40 -1.14 9.64
CA ILE A 83 -11.55 -0.84 8.49
C ILE A 83 -11.77 -1.91 7.42
N CYS A 84 -11.99 -1.49 6.18
CA CYS A 84 -12.19 -2.38 5.04
C CYS A 84 -11.36 -1.95 3.83
N GLY A 85 -10.61 -0.85 3.94
CA GLY A 85 -9.71 -0.40 2.91
C GLY A 85 -9.09 0.95 3.21
N LEU A 86 -8.28 1.41 2.27
CA LEU A 86 -7.70 2.74 2.22
C LEU A 86 -7.91 3.34 0.83
N ARG A 87 -8.29 4.60 0.77
CA ARG A 87 -8.13 5.44 -0.41
C ARG A 87 -6.82 6.19 -0.32
N VAL A 88 -6.02 6.12 -1.37
CA VAL A 88 -4.77 6.89 -1.52
C VAL A 88 -4.94 7.85 -2.67
N ALA A 89 -4.91 9.16 -2.38
CA ALA A 89 -5.19 10.22 -3.34
C ALA A 89 -3.97 11.10 -3.66
N TYR A 90 -3.83 11.43 -4.92
CA TYR A 90 -2.75 12.22 -5.51
C TYR A 90 -3.32 13.53 -6.05
N VAL A 91 -3.09 14.62 -5.31
CA VAL A 91 -3.61 15.95 -5.64
C VAL A 91 -3.04 16.44 -6.98
N LYS A 92 -3.91 16.70 -7.96
CA LYS A 92 -3.52 16.93 -9.36
C LYS A 92 -2.54 18.09 -9.52
N LYS A 93 -2.77 19.20 -8.80
CA LYS A 93 -1.91 20.39 -8.84
C LYS A 93 -0.49 20.15 -8.36
N ASP A 94 -0.24 19.10 -7.59
CA ASP A 94 1.09 18.81 -7.03
C ASP A 94 1.95 17.97 -7.99
N LEU A 95 1.32 17.18 -8.87
CA LEU A 95 1.96 16.08 -9.59
C LEU A 95 3.13 16.51 -10.48
N ALA A 96 2.94 17.58 -11.24
CA ALA A 96 3.92 18.06 -12.23
C ALA A 96 4.82 19.19 -11.70
N VAL A 97 4.74 19.54 -10.41
CA VAL A 97 5.50 20.67 -9.83
C VAL A 97 7.00 20.45 -9.99
N ARG A 98 7.54 19.29 -9.57
CA ARG A 98 8.97 18.98 -9.74
C ARG A 98 9.37 18.91 -11.21
N ALA A 99 8.46 18.43 -12.06
CA ALA A 99 8.65 18.36 -13.50
C ALA A 99 8.48 19.72 -14.22
N LYS A 100 8.22 20.82 -13.49
CA LYS A 100 7.95 22.16 -14.05
C LYS A 100 6.85 22.13 -15.12
N GLY A 101 5.79 21.36 -14.86
CA GLY A 101 4.66 21.17 -15.77
C GLY A 101 4.83 20.05 -16.81
N ASN A 102 6.04 19.51 -17.01
CA ASN A 102 6.34 18.55 -18.06
C ASN A 102 6.51 17.12 -17.53
N LEU A 103 5.51 16.59 -16.83
CA LEU A 103 5.52 15.21 -16.35
C LEU A 103 5.09 14.27 -17.49
N PRO A 104 5.96 13.38 -18.01
CA PRO A 104 5.57 12.45 -19.08
C PRO A 104 4.66 11.32 -18.60
N TYR A 105 4.66 11.02 -17.29
CA TYR A 105 3.80 10.01 -16.71
C TYR A 105 2.34 10.47 -16.70
N SER A 106 1.47 9.71 -17.37
CA SER A 106 0.03 9.95 -17.37
C SER A 106 -0.66 9.21 -16.23
N TYR A 107 -1.50 9.94 -15.48
CA TYR A 107 -2.44 9.38 -14.51
C TYR A 107 -3.77 8.96 -15.15
N ASN A 108 -3.98 9.21 -16.45
CA ASN A 108 -5.13 8.66 -17.18
C ASN A 108 -4.86 7.17 -17.49
N LYS A 109 -4.93 6.34 -16.45
CA LYS A 109 -4.79 4.88 -16.50
C LYS A 109 -5.96 4.23 -15.79
N PRO A 110 -6.39 3.02 -16.19
CA PRO A 110 -7.57 2.39 -15.61
C PRO A 110 -7.54 2.22 -14.08
N ILE A 111 -6.36 2.05 -13.48
CA ILE A 111 -6.21 1.94 -12.02
C ILE A 111 -6.59 3.23 -11.25
N PHE A 112 -6.46 4.40 -11.89
CA PHE A 112 -6.74 5.67 -11.23
C PHE A 112 -8.19 6.08 -11.45
N LYS A 113 -8.88 6.38 -10.35
CA LYS A 113 -10.19 7.03 -10.34
C LYS A 113 -10.01 8.52 -10.05
N GLU A 114 -11.01 9.34 -10.36
CA GLU A 114 -10.99 10.79 -10.11
C GLU A 114 -11.95 11.19 -8.99
N GLY A 115 -11.52 12.13 -8.15
CA GLY A 115 -12.33 12.68 -7.08
C GLY A 115 -11.98 14.14 -6.77
N THR A 116 -12.87 14.76 -6.01
CA THR A 116 -12.74 16.14 -5.54
C THR A 116 -13.17 16.21 -4.09
N ALA A 117 -12.37 16.84 -3.24
CA ALA A 117 -12.69 17.11 -1.83
C ALA A 117 -11.89 18.31 -1.35
N TYR A 118 -12.45 19.10 -0.43
CA TYR A 118 -11.78 20.27 0.16
C TYR A 118 -11.24 21.26 -0.89
N GLY A 119 -11.93 21.40 -2.03
CA GLY A 119 -11.49 22.24 -3.15
C GLY A 119 -10.25 21.73 -3.91
N MET A 120 -9.90 20.45 -3.75
CA MET A 120 -8.78 19.81 -4.45
C MET A 120 -9.29 18.69 -5.35
N ASP A 121 -8.90 18.75 -6.62
CA ASP A 121 -9.04 17.62 -7.54
C ASP A 121 -7.85 16.66 -7.38
N PHE A 122 -8.14 15.36 -7.40
CA PHE A 122 -7.14 14.32 -7.22
C PHE A 122 -7.45 13.08 -8.07
N TYR A 123 -6.40 12.35 -8.40
CA TYR A 123 -6.51 10.94 -8.77
C TYR A 123 -6.46 10.09 -7.50
N TYR A 124 -7.09 8.93 -7.47
CA TYR A 124 -6.98 8.03 -6.33
C TYR A 124 -7.02 6.57 -6.72
N ILE A 125 -6.51 5.73 -5.81
CA ILE A 125 -6.60 4.28 -5.84
C ILE A 125 -7.23 3.85 -4.52
N ASP A 126 -8.25 2.99 -4.61
CA ASP A 126 -8.82 2.31 -3.45
C ASP A 126 -8.16 0.92 -3.33
N VAL A 127 -7.74 0.59 -2.11
CA VAL A 127 -7.21 -0.72 -1.73
C VAL A 127 -8.16 -1.29 -0.68
N LEU A 128 -8.79 -2.44 -0.97
CA LEU A 128 -9.71 -3.08 -0.03
C LEU A 128 -9.03 -4.20 0.74
N PHE A 129 -9.47 -4.44 1.98
CA PHE A 129 -8.96 -5.48 2.88
C PHE A 129 -9.93 -6.66 3.05
N ILE A 130 -11.11 -6.57 2.43
CA ILE A 130 -12.13 -7.60 2.38
C ILE A 130 -12.71 -7.69 0.97
N LYS A 131 -13.42 -8.78 0.70
CA LYS A 131 -14.04 -9.02 -0.60
C LYS A 131 -15.02 -7.91 -0.98
N PRO A 132 -14.92 -7.34 -2.19
CA PRO A 132 -15.88 -6.36 -2.71
C PRO A 132 -17.33 -6.86 -2.64
N GLU A 133 -17.56 -8.15 -2.87
CA GLU A 133 -18.90 -8.75 -2.88
C GLU A 133 -19.54 -8.71 -1.49
N GLU A 134 -18.75 -8.86 -0.42
CA GLU A 134 -19.25 -8.76 0.95
C GLU A 134 -19.60 -7.31 1.32
N LEU A 135 -18.84 -6.33 0.81
CA LEU A 135 -19.15 -4.91 0.95
C LEU A 135 -20.45 -4.55 0.22
N LEU A 136 -20.65 -5.05 -1.00
CA LEU A 136 -21.86 -4.81 -1.79
C LEU A 136 -23.10 -5.44 -1.15
N ALA A 137 -23.02 -6.69 -0.70
CA ALA A 137 -24.17 -7.40 -0.14
C ALA A 137 -24.60 -6.79 1.20
N ASN A 138 -23.70 -6.78 2.18
CA ASN A 138 -24.05 -6.52 3.57
C ASN A 138 -23.29 -5.36 4.22
N GLY A 139 -22.44 -4.66 3.47
CA GLY A 139 -21.54 -3.66 4.04
C GLY A 139 -20.43 -4.32 4.84
N GLY A 140 -19.97 -5.49 4.41
CA GLY A 140 -18.95 -6.29 5.09
C GLY A 140 -19.52 -7.49 5.87
N PRO A 141 -18.66 -8.40 6.33
CA PRO A 141 -19.08 -9.62 7.02
C PRO A 141 -19.38 -9.36 8.50
N ALA A 142 -20.47 -9.89 9.07
CA ALA A 142 -20.84 -9.64 10.47
C ALA A 142 -19.72 -9.94 11.49
N SER A 143 -18.85 -10.91 11.20
CA SER A 143 -17.63 -11.22 11.96
C SER A 143 -16.42 -11.37 11.04
N ARG A 144 -15.21 -11.19 11.59
CA ARG A 144 -13.94 -11.37 10.89
C ARG A 144 -12.93 -12.07 11.81
N THR A 145 -12.07 -12.89 11.23
CA THR A 145 -11.00 -13.59 11.96
C THR A 145 -9.80 -12.68 12.24
N GLU A 146 -9.49 -11.76 11.34
CA GLU A 146 -8.41 -10.78 11.44
C GLU A 146 -9.00 -9.36 11.52
N GLN A 147 -8.36 -8.46 12.29
CA GLN A 147 -8.93 -7.13 12.56
C GLN A 147 -8.93 -6.23 11.32
N VAL A 148 -7.90 -6.33 10.47
CA VAL A 148 -7.79 -5.53 9.25
C VAL A 148 -8.72 -6.09 8.15
N GLY A 149 -8.80 -7.41 8.06
CA GLY A 149 -9.40 -8.14 6.94
C GLY A 149 -8.54 -9.34 6.57
N TYR A 150 -8.90 -10.07 5.52
CA TYR A 150 -8.30 -11.37 5.18
C TYR A 150 -7.78 -11.46 3.74
N GLY A 151 -7.86 -10.37 2.97
CA GLY A 151 -7.34 -10.30 1.60
C GLY A 151 -7.03 -8.86 1.21
N VAL A 152 -6.25 -8.64 0.15
CA VAL A 152 -6.05 -7.29 -0.43
C VAL A 152 -6.63 -7.29 -1.82
N TYR A 153 -7.43 -6.30 -2.18
CA TYR A 153 -8.06 -6.21 -3.49
C TYR A 153 -7.77 -4.85 -4.12
N ILE A 154 -7.31 -4.86 -5.38
CA ILE A 154 -6.99 -3.66 -6.16
C ILE A 154 -7.60 -3.79 -7.56
N MET A 155 -8.24 -2.74 -8.05
CA MET A 155 -8.83 -2.67 -9.39
C MET A 155 -7.79 -2.17 -10.41
N MET A 156 -6.90 -3.05 -10.85
CA MET A 156 -5.77 -2.72 -11.74
C MET A 156 -6.19 -2.29 -13.15
N ASP A 157 -7.26 -2.87 -13.67
CA ASP A 157 -7.78 -2.70 -15.04
C ASP A 157 -8.96 -1.72 -15.12
N GLY A 158 -9.33 -1.08 -14.01
CA GLY A 158 -10.48 -0.19 -13.90
C GLY A 158 -11.84 -0.88 -13.95
N GLN A 159 -11.90 -2.21 -13.94
CA GLN A 159 -13.14 -2.99 -14.08
C GLN A 159 -13.29 -4.05 -13.00
N THR A 160 -12.23 -4.81 -12.70
CA THR A 160 -12.28 -5.99 -11.84
C THR A 160 -11.38 -5.83 -10.63
N TRP A 161 -11.94 -6.10 -9.45
CA TRP A 161 -11.15 -6.22 -8.22
C TRP A 161 -10.30 -7.50 -8.27
N THR A 162 -8.99 -7.34 -8.33
CA THR A 162 -8.05 -8.47 -8.30
C THR A 162 -7.56 -8.69 -6.88
N GLU A 163 -7.66 -9.93 -6.39
CA GLU A 163 -7.08 -10.32 -5.10
C GLU A 163 -5.55 -10.46 -5.19
N MET A 164 -4.85 -9.80 -4.27
CA MET A 164 -3.41 -9.93 -4.11
C MET A 164 -3.09 -11.18 -3.29
N PRO A 165 -2.17 -12.04 -3.75
CA PRO A 165 -1.96 -13.34 -3.13
C PRO A 165 -1.31 -13.22 -1.76
N ARG A 166 -1.94 -13.81 -0.73
CA ARG A 166 -1.41 -13.89 0.64
C ARG A 166 -0.06 -14.62 0.71
N LYS A 167 0.23 -15.54 -0.22
CA LYS A 167 1.51 -16.28 -0.29
C LYS A 167 2.37 -15.77 -1.43
N GLU A 168 3.68 -15.59 -1.20
CA GLU A 168 4.66 -15.10 -2.18
C GLU A 168 4.61 -15.91 -3.49
N LYS A 169 4.43 -17.23 -3.40
CA LYS A 169 4.37 -18.12 -4.56
C LYS A 169 3.27 -17.79 -5.57
N GLY A 170 2.24 -17.04 -5.16
CA GLY A 170 1.15 -16.59 -6.04
C GLY A 170 1.43 -15.27 -6.75
N ALA A 171 2.43 -14.49 -6.33
CA ALA A 171 2.63 -13.11 -6.79
C ALA A 171 2.85 -13.01 -8.31
N THR A 172 3.61 -13.93 -8.89
CA THR A 172 3.87 -13.96 -10.32
C THR A 172 2.66 -14.33 -11.16
N ALA A 173 1.73 -15.14 -10.62
CA ALA A 173 0.50 -15.53 -11.31
C ALA A 173 -0.45 -14.35 -11.55
N VAL A 174 -0.36 -13.30 -10.72
CA VAL A 174 -1.12 -12.05 -10.87
C VAL A 174 -0.25 -10.90 -11.43
N GLY A 175 0.87 -11.23 -12.07
CA GLY A 175 1.68 -10.28 -12.84
C GLY A 175 2.70 -9.47 -12.05
N PHE A 176 2.97 -9.79 -10.78
CA PHE A 176 4.03 -9.12 -10.02
C PHE A 176 5.37 -9.82 -10.18
N THR A 177 6.44 -9.05 -10.40
CA THR A 177 7.79 -9.56 -10.60
C THR A 177 8.64 -9.33 -9.36
N LYS A 178 9.43 -10.35 -8.98
CA LYS A 178 10.32 -10.30 -7.82
C LYS A 178 11.43 -9.27 -8.03
N GLN A 179 11.66 -8.44 -7.02
CA GLN A 179 12.71 -7.44 -6.99
C GLN A 179 13.66 -7.72 -5.81
N ALA A 180 14.01 -6.73 -5.00
CA ALA A 180 14.91 -6.90 -3.86
C ALA A 180 14.19 -6.94 -2.51
N CYS A 181 14.84 -7.55 -1.54
CA CYS A 181 14.47 -7.43 -0.13
C CYS A 181 15.15 -6.20 0.47
N PHE A 182 14.38 -5.35 1.14
CA PHE A 182 14.90 -4.18 1.83
C PHE A 182 14.66 -4.31 3.34
N LEU A 183 15.69 -3.99 4.13
CA LEU A 183 15.66 -4.16 5.58
C LEU A 183 14.52 -3.35 6.21
N GLY A 184 13.68 -4.03 6.98
CA GLY A 184 12.52 -3.41 7.65
C GLY A 184 11.28 -3.20 6.77
N MET A 185 11.34 -3.45 5.45
CA MET A 185 10.18 -3.39 4.56
C MET A 185 9.70 -4.78 4.11
N GLY A 186 10.65 -5.65 3.76
CA GLY A 186 10.38 -6.97 3.20
C GLY A 186 10.83 -7.12 1.75
N LEU A 187 10.46 -8.26 1.16
CA LEU A 187 10.75 -8.60 -0.23
C LEU A 187 9.74 -7.94 -1.17
N HIS A 188 10.25 -7.06 -2.03
CA HIS A 188 9.43 -6.30 -2.96
C HIS A 188 9.09 -7.11 -4.21
N TYR A 189 7.84 -6.97 -4.62
CA TYR A 189 7.31 -7.45 -5.88
C TYR A 189 6.58 -6.30 -6.56
N PHE A 190 7.01 -5.88 -7.75
CA PHE A 190 6.39 -4.75 -8.45
C PHE A 190 5.54 -5.26 -9.62
N TYR A 191 4.39 -4.63 -9.86
CA TYR A 191 3.51 -5.04 -10.96
C TYR A 191 4.20 -4.86 -12.32
N ASN A 192 4.28 -5.95 -13.09
CA ASN A 192 4.84 -6.03 -14.44
C ASN A 192 6.24 -5.36 -14.60
N MET A 193 7.05 -5.36 -13.53
CA MET A 193 8.32 -4.64 -13.52
C MET A 193 9.44 -5.48 -14.15
N THR A 194 9.91 -5.06 -15.32
CA THR A 194 10.99 -5.73 -16.05
C THR A 194 11.95 -4.69 -16.64
N LYS A 195 13.16 -5.11 -17.02
CA LYS A 195 14.15 -4.23 -17.64
C LYS A 195 13.68 -3.58 -18.96
N GLY A 196 12.70 -4.19 -19.62
CA GLY A 196 12.12 -3.72 -20.88
C GLY A 196 10.82 -2.92 -20.72
N LEU A 197 10.32 -2.73 -19.50
CA LEU A 197 9.10 -1.95 -19.27
C LEU A 197 9.32 -0.49 -19.72
N ASP A 198 8.43 0.04 -20.56
CA ASP A 198 8.38 1.47 -20.79
C ASP A 198 7.70 2.15 -19.58
N CYS A 199 8.38 3.14 -19.00
CA CYS A 199 7.92 3.87 -17.81
C CYS A 199 6.59 4.60 -18.01
N ASN A 200 6.19 4.86 -19.26
CA ASN A 200 4.84 5.32 -19.56
C ASN A 200 3.78 4.31 -19.15
N TYR A 201 4.08 3.01 -19.08
CA TYR A 201 3.15 1.95 -18.68
C TYR A 201 3.34 1.47 -17.24
N HIS A 202 4.23 2.11 -16.47
CA HIS A 202 4.41 1.81 -15.04
C HIS A 202 3.08 1.91 -14.28
N GLN A 203 2.76 0.86 -13.52
CA GLN A 203 1.62 0.87 -12.60
C GLN A 203 2.11 0.99 -11.16
N PRO A 204 1.41 1.77 -10.32
CA PRO A 204 1.85 2.03 -8.94
C PRO A 204 2.08 0.84 -8.01
N PRO A 205 1.28 -0.25 -8.04
CA PRO A 205 1.32 -1.22 -6.96
C PRO A 205 2.60 -2.04 -6.87
N PHE A 206 3.04 -2.24 -5.63
CA PHE A 206 4.02 -3.26 -5.27
C PHE A 206 3.54 -4.02 -4.02
N LEU A 207 3.92 -5.29 -3.90
CA LEU A 207 3.63 -6.16 -2.76
C LEU A 207 4.89 -6.37 -1.93
N LEU A 208 4.70 -6.60 -0.63
CA LEU A 208 5.77 -6.84 0.33
C LEU A 208 5.56 -8.18 1.00
N TYR A 209 6.52 -9.08 0.83
CA TYR A 209 6.50 -10.39 1.46
C TYR A 209 7.54 -10.50 2.58
N GLU A 210 7.17 -11.15 3.66
CA GLU A 210 8.06 -11.53 4.75
C GLU A 210 7.87 -13.01 5.04
N LYS A 211 8.96 -13.78 4.98
CA LYS A 211 8.92 -15.24 5.19
C LYS A 211 7.86 -15.96 4.33
N GLY A 212 7.62 -15.46 3.11
CA GLY A 212 6.65 -16.02 2.16
C GLY A 212 5.20 -15.56 2.36
N GLU A 213 4.92 -14.72 3.36
CA GLU A 213 3.58 -14.19 3.67
C GLU A 213 3.47 -12.72 3.28
N LEU A 214 2.30 -12.31 2.77
CA LEU A 214 2.02 -10.92 2.43
C LEU A 214 1.97 -10.08 3.72
N ALA A 215 3.00 -9.25 3.92
CA ALA A 215 3.18 -8.40 5.09
C ALA A 215 2.65 -6.97 4.87
N GLY A 216 2.48 -6.59 3.61
CA GLY A 216 2.03 -5.27 3.21
C GLY A 216 2.03 -5.10 1.69
N LEU A 217 1.78 -3.87 1.26
CA LEU A 217 1.89 -3.42 -0.11
C LEU A 217 2.33 -1.95 -0.12
N GLY A 218 2.45 -1.37 -1.30
CA GLY A 218 2.45 0.08 -1.44
C GLY A 218 2.12 0.52 -2.85
N LEU A 219 2.03 1.84 -3.00
CA LEU A 219 1.73 2.50 -4.27
C LEU A 219 2.82 3.53 -4.55
N ILE A 220 3.41 3.51 -5.74
CA ILE A 220 4.53 4.38 -6.11
C ILE A 220 4.44 4.90 -7.56
N PRO A 221 3.49 5.82 -7.89
CA PRO A 221 3.52 6.53 -9.16
C PRO A 221 4.64 7.57 -9.24
N PHE A 222 4.86 8.11 -10.44
CA PHE A 222 5.74 9.26 -10.64
C PHE A 222 5.04 10.59 -10.37
N GLY A 223 5.81 11.59 -9.97
CA GLY A 223 5.34 12.95 -9.74
C GLY A 223 5.79 13.49 -8.38
N SER A 224 5.22 14.62 -7.98
CA SER A 224 5.49 15.26 -6.70
C SER A 224 4.23 15.47 -5.87
N PHE A 225 4.41 15.69 -4.57
CA PHE A 225 3.35 15.99 -3.62
C PHE A 225 3.74 17.22 -2.78
N SER A 226 2.75 17.98 -2.35
CA SER A 226 2.95 19.04 -1.36
C SER A 226 2.96 18.47 0.06
N LYS A 227 3.71 19.12 0.95
CA LYS A 227 3.72 18.82 2.38
C LYS A 227 2.49 19.46 3.03
N THR A 228 1.81 18.72 3.90
CA THR A 228 0.70 19.23 4.72
C THR A 228 1.04 19.13 6.20
N LYS A 229 0.06 19.34 7.08
CA LYS A 229 0.23 19.09 8.53
C LYS A 229 0.69 17.66 8.83
N ARG A 230 0.34 16.70 7.96
CA ARG A 230 0.81 15.32 8.04
C ARG A 230 1.46 14.92 6.73
N GLU A 231 2.75 14.61 6.78
CA GLU A 231 3.49 14.18 5.60
C GLU A 231 3.21 12.70 5.30
N TRP A 232 2.17 12.41 4.52
CA TRP A 232 1.77 11.04 4.21
C TRP A 232 2.79 10.29 3.35
N PHE A 233 3.29 10.94 2.31
CA PHE A 233 4.05 10.29 1.26
C PHE A 233 5.55 10.30 1.52
N GLU A 234 6.21 9.31 0.94
CA GLU A 234 7.64 9.14 0.85
C GLU A 234 8.12 9.58 -0.53
N ASP A 235 9.32 10.12 -0.58
CA ASP A 235 10.00 10.52 -1.82
C ASP A 235 11.37 9.84 -1.89
N PRO A 236 11.40 8.50 -2.11
CA PRO A 236 12.65 7.76 -2.15
C PRO A 236 13.57 8.28 -3.26
N PRO A 237 14.82 8.62 -2.95
CA PRO A 237 15.76 9.10 -3.94
C PRO A 237 16.16 8.00 -4.93
N LYS A 238 16.67 8.41 -6.09
CA LYS A 238 17.08 7.51 -7.19
C LYS A 238 17.91 6.30 -6.75
N PHE A 239 18.86 6.49 -5.83
CA PHE A 239 19.71 5.38 -5.38
C PHE A 239 18.94 4.31 -4.62
N VAL A 240 17.93 4.68 -3.82
CA VAL A 240 17.04 3.73 -3.12
C VAL A 240 16.23 2.93 -4.14
N ILE A 241 15.70 3.58 -5.18
CA ILE A 241 14.97 2.89 -6.26
C ILE A 241 15.82 1.81 -6.94
N ASN A 242 17.08 2.11 -7.24
CA ASN A 242 18.00 1.14 -7.82
C ASN A 242 18.26 -0.06 -6.89
N THR A 243 18.27 0.17 -5.58
CA THR A 243 18.44 -0.89 -4.58
C THR A 243 17.20 -1.77 -4.46
N ILE A 244 16.00 -1.19 -4.41
CA ILE A 244 14.75 -1.95 -4.17
C ILE A 244 14.19 -2.57 -5.46
N VAL A 245 14.50 -2.00 -6.63
CA VAL A 245 14.01 -2.46 -7.95
C VAL A 245 15.19 -2.76 -8.92
N PRO A 246 16.05 -3.74 -8.64
CA PRO A 246 17.24 -4.00 -9.45
C PRO A 246 16.93 -4.50 -10.87
N ASN A 247 15.72 -5.02 -11.12
CA ASN A 247 15.27 -5.46 -12.44
C ASN A 247 14.35 -4.43 -13.14
N SER A 248 14.41 -3.17 -12.72
CA SER A 248 13.67 -2.06 -13.35
C SER A 248 14.20 -1.68 -14.73
N PRO A 249 13.39 -1.02 -15.57
CA PRO A 249 13.90 -0.37 -16.75
C PRO A 249 14.74 0.85 -16.36
N LYS A 250 15.73 1.19 -17.20
CA LYS A 250 16.62 2.35 -16.94
C LYS A 250 15.85 3.65 -16.69
N CYS A 251 14.72 3.82 -17.39
CA CYS A 251 13.89 5.02 -17.25
C CYS A 251 13.30 5.19 -15.84
N LEU A 252 13.12 4.12 -15.04
CA LEU A 252 12.45 4.22 -13.72
C LEU A 252 13.25 5.15 -12.81
N ALA A 253 14.52 4.81 -12.59
CA ALA A 253 15.40 5.57 -11.72
C ALA A 253 15.70 6.98 -12.28
N ASP A 254 15.79 7.13 -13.61
CA ASP A 254 15.98 8.42 -14.26
C ASP A 254 14.77 9.34 -14.06
N TRP A 255 13.55 8.79 -14.19
CA TRP A 255 12.31 9.53 -13.98
C TRP A 255 12.08 9.87 -12.51
N VAL A 256 12.40 8.97 -11.57
CA VAL A 256 12.36 9.32 -10.13
C VAL A 256 13.31 10.47 -9.84
N GLY A 257 14.55 10.43 -10.34
CA GLY A 257 15.51 11.52 -10.14
C GLY A 257 15.05 12.86 -10.73
N LYS A 258 14.38 12.83 -11.89
CA LYS A 258 13.99 14.04 -12.63
C LYS A 258 12.62 14.59 -12.24
N TYR A 259 11.64 13.73 -12.05
CA TYR A 259 10.23 14.08 -11.87
C TYR A 259 9.70 13.76 -10.48
N GLY A 260 10.45 12.97 -9.70
CA GLY A 260 10.05 12.53 -8.37
C GLY A 260 9.14 11.32 -8.39
N THR A 261 8.83 10.83 -7.21
CA THR A 261 7.87 9.77 -6.99
C THR A 261 7.06 10.03 -5.73
N ILE A 262 5.89 9.42 -5.66
CA ILE A 262 4.98 9.53 -4.52
C ILE A 262 4.80 8.12 -3.98
N SER A 263 5.54 7.73 -2.94
CA SER A 263 5.46 6.39 -2.36
C SER A 263 4.61 6.38 -1.09
N LEU A 264 3.78 5.36 -0.92
CA LEU A 264 3.11 5.06 0.34
C LEU A 264 3.16 3.56 0.59
N HIS A 265 3.85 3.15 1.65
CA HIS A 265 3.74 1.78 2.17
C HIS A 265 2.48 1.62 3.02
N ILE A 266 1.90 0.42 2.99
CA ILE A 266 0.77 -0.04 3.81
C ILE A 266 1.17 -1.40 4.41
N PHE A 267 1.44 -1.45 5.70
CA PHE A 267 1.85 -2.66 6.44
C PHE A 267 0.71 -3.19 7.30
N PHE A 268 0.62 -4.52 7.40
CA PHE A 268 -0.46 -5.21 8.11
C PHE A 268 -0.09 -5.76 9.49
N LYS A 269 1.20 -5.67 9.86
CA LYS A 269 1.72 -6.20 11.12
C LYS A 269 1.98 -5.10 12.16
N LYS A 270 1.88 -5.48 13.43
CA LYS A 270 2.40 -4.69 14.55
C LYS A 270 3.90 -4.92 14.58
N ASN A 271 4.69 -3.86 14.34
CA ASN A 271 6.15 -3.93 14.47
C ASN A 271 6.60 -4.30 15.88
#